data_AF-A0A4P0XK24-F1
#
_entry.id   AF-A0A4P0XK24-F1
#
_cell.length_a   1.000
_cell.length_b   1.000
_cell.length_c   1.000
_cell.angle_alpha   90.00
_cell.angle_beta   90.00
_cell.angle_gamma   90.00
#
_symmetry.space_group_name_H-M   'P 1'
#
loop_
_entity.id
_entity.type
_entity.pdbx_description
1 polymer ?
#
loop_
_entity_poly.entity_id
_entity_poly.type
_entity_poly.pdbx_seq_one_letter_code
_entity_poly.pdbx_strand_id
1 'polypeptide(L)'
;MLRHTIPVRRDLDRIADDHGFDFHVIDNEIYWDESRAYRFTLRQIEEQIEKPTVELHQMCLEVVDRAVKDEQLLQQLAIPPLYWDAIAESWRQGDPSLYGRMDFVWCGADAPLKLLEYNADTPTSLYEAAWFQWFWLEDARRSGVIPRDADHTMRFRKRLIARFSELYSPETALLLLL
;
A
#
# COMPACT_ATOMS: atom_id res chain seq x y z
N MET A 1 -4.53 4.74 17.27
CA MET A 1 -3.28 3.95 17.27
C MET A 1 -2.77 3.73 18.69
N LEU A 2 -2.65 2.47 19.12
CA LEU A 2 -1.97 2.06 20.36
C LEU A 2 -0.75 1.21 19.99
N ARG A 3 0.43 1.58 20.50
CA ARG A 3 1.66 0.79 20.30
C ARG A 3 1.77 -0.30 21.36
N HIS A 4 2.17 -1.48 20.93
CA HIS A 4 2.51 -2.64 21.76
C HIS A 4 3.97 -2.99 21.59
N THR A 5 4.58 -3.46 22.67
CA THR A 5 5.87 -4.15 22.63
C THR A 5 5.59 -5.65 22.51
N ILE A 6 6.22 -6.30 21.54
CA ILE A 6 5.97 -7.70 21.19
C ILE A 6 7.32 -8.44 21.18
N PRO A 7 7.41 -9.69 21.67
CA PRO A 7 8.63 -10.48 21.50
C PRO A 7 8.88 -10.77 20.01
N VAL A 8 10.09 -10.46 19.56
CA VAL A 8 10.58 -10.86 18.22
C VAL A 8 10.59 -12.39 18.13
N ARG A 9 10.17 -12.94 16.98
CA ARG A 9 10.22 -14.40 16.76
C ARG A 9 11.67 -14.88 16.84
N ARG A 10 11.90 -15.98 17.58
CA ARG A 10 13.25 -16.49 17.90
C ARG A 10 14.09 -16.83 16.66
N ASP A 11 13.43 -17.28 15.60
CA ASP A 11 14.07 -17.73 14.35
C ASP A 11 13.80 -16.76 13.19
N LEU A 12 13.67 -15.44 13.47
CA LEU A 12 13.28 -14.45 12.44
C LEU A 12 14.14 -14.55 11.17
N ASP A 13 15.46 -14.67 11.32
CA ASP A 13 16.36 -14.74 10.16
C ASP A 13 16.06 -15.96 9.27
N ARG A 14 15.90 -17.14 9.88
CA ARG A 14 15.53 -18.37 9.16
C ARG A 14 14.14 -18.27 8.55
N ILE A 15 13.18 -17.69 9.29
CA ILE A 15 11.82 -17.48 8.82
C ILE A 15 11.82 -16.53 7.61
N ALA A 16 12.61 -15.47 7.65
CA ALA A 16 12.74 -14.51 6.57
C ALA A 16 13.32 -15.19 5.32
N ASP A 17 14.41 -15.95 5.47
CA ASP A 17 15.04 -16.75 4.40
C ASP A 17 14.06 -17.78 3.80
N ASP A 18 13.37 -18.56 4.63
CA ASP A 18 12.36 -19.55 4.22
C ASP A 18 11.21 -18.93 3.40
N HIS A 19 10.97 -17.62 3.54
CA HIS A 19 9.95 -16.87 2.82
C HIS A 19 10.50 -15.94 1.74
N GLY A 20 11.82 -15.88 1.51
CA GLY A 20 12.46 -15.01 0.51
C GLY A 20 12.47 -13.53 0.89
N PHE A 21 12.47 -13.21 2.19
CA PHE A 21 12.61 -11.84 2.69
C PHE A 21 14.08 -11.51 2.98
N ASP A 22 14.87 -11.43 1.92
CA ASP A 22 16.34 -11.32 1.99
C ASP A 22 16.86 -9.96 2.48
N PHE A 23 15.95 -8.98 2.66
CA PHE A 23 16.26 -7.60 3.04
C PHE A 23 15.56 -7.17 4.33
N HIS A 24 15.21 -8.12 5.20
CA HIS A 24 14.69 -7.82 6.54
C HIS A 24 15.73 -7.12 7.46
N VAL A 25 17.01 -7.15 7.07
CA VAL A 25 18.13 -6.33 7.56
C VAL A 25 18.84 -5.73 6.35
N ILE A 26 19.12 -4.42 6.37
CA ILE A 26 19.81 -3.71 5.28
C ILE A 26 20.96 -2.91 5.89
N ASP A 27 22.17 -3.03 5.32
CA ASP A 27 23.36 -2.31 5.81
C ASP A 27 23.61 -2.46 7.32
N ASN A 28 23.41 -3.68 7.85
CA ASN A 28 23.46 -4.01 9.30
C ASN A 28 22.40 -3.31 10.17
N GLU A 29 21.40 -2.65 9.59
CA GLU A 29 20.28 -2.03 10.28
C GLU A 29 18.99 -2.86 10.12
N ILE A 30 18.19 -2.92 11.19
CA ILE A 30 16.92 -3.66 11.18
C ILE A 30 15.93 -2.93 10.26
N TYR A 31 15.57 -3.58 9.15
CA TYR A 31 14.53 -3.09 8.25
C TYR A 31 13.13 -3.52 8.73
N TRP A 32 12.99 -4.78 9.15
CA TRP A 32 11.74 -5.34 9.68
C TRP A 32 11.81 -5.54 11.20
N ASP A 33 11.20 -4.62 11.97
CA ASP A 33 11.21 -4.65 13.43
C ASP A 33 9.92 -5.27 14.01
N GLU A 34 9.99 -6.56 14.41
CA GLU A 34 8.87 -7.25 15.06
C GLU A 34 8.69 -6.90 16.54
N SER A 35 9.59 -6.10 17.13
CA SER A 35 9.51 -5.76 18.56
C SER A 35 8.33 -4.83 18.86
N ARG A 36 7.67 -4.30 17.83
CA ARG A 36 6.62 -3.30 17.91
C ARG A 36 5.46 -3.68 17.01
N ALA A 37 4.24 -3.56 17.54
CA ALA A 37 3.02 -3.65 16.74
C ALA A 37 2.09 -2.48 17.07
N TYR A 38 1.36 -2.01 16.07
CA TYR A 38 0.41 -0.90 16.23
C TYR A 38 -1.01 -1.40 16.05
N ARG A 39 -1.85 -1.14 17.05
CA ARG A 39 -3.26 -1.52 17.06
C ARG A 39 -4.15 -0.31 16.80
N PHE A 40 -5.15 -0.50 15.97
CA PHE A 40 -6.21 0.46 15.73
C PHE A 40 -7.54 -0.14 16.16
N THR A 41 -8.51 0.71 16.49
CA THR A 41 -9.92 0.26 16.56
C THR A 41 -10.50 0.23 15.15
N LEU A 42 -11.54 -0.56 14.93
CA LEU A 42 -12.23 -0.57 13.63
C LEU A 42 -12.69 0.83 13.21
N ARG A 43 -13.26 1.59 14.14
CA ARG A 43 -13.64 3.00 13.90
C ARG A 43 -12.46 3.88 13.47
N GLN A 44 -11.27 3.70 14.03
CA GLN A 44 -10.08 4.45 13.60
C GLN A 44 -9.69 4.06 12.16
N ILE A 45 -9.78 2.78 11.81
CA ILE A 45 -9.50 2.32 10.45
C ILE A 45 -10.52 2.92 9.46
N GLU A 46 -11.81 2.67 9.67
CA GLU A 46 -12.86 3.04 8.72
C GLU A 46 -13.00 4.56 8.57
N GLU A 47 -13.12 5.29 9.69
CA GLU A 47 -13.46 6.71 9.66
C GLU A 47 -12.24 7.63 9.55
N GLN A 48 -11.08 7.21 10.05
CA GLN A 48 -9.91 8.09 10.14
C GLN A 48 -8.78 7.69 9.18
N ILE A 49 -8.85 6.51 8.54
CA ILE A 49 -7.86 6.09 7.55
C ILE A 49 -8.51 5.81 6.21
N GLU A 50 -9.43 4.86 6.12
CA GLU A 50 -10.01 4.42 4.84
C GLU A 50 -10.81 5.52 4.15
N LYS A 51 -11.72 6.17 4.88
CA LYS A 51 -12.54 7.25 4.32
C LYS A 51 -11.71 8.44 3.82
N PRO A 52 -10.77 9.02 4.60
CA PRO A 52 -9.86 10.05 4.08
C PRO A 52 -8.98 9.57 2.92
N THR A 53 -8.54 8.30 2.92
CA THR A 53 -7.76 7.72 1.81
C THR A 53 -8.55 7.75 0.50
N VAL A 54 -9.83 7.37 0.54
CA VAL A 54 -10.73 7.42 -0.63
C VAL A 54 -10.94 8.84 -1.11
N GLU A 55 -11.19 9.78 -0.20
CA GLU A 55 -11.37 11.21 -0.52
C GLU A 55 -10.12 11.79 -1.18
N LEU A 56 -8.94 11.57 -0.59
CA LEU A 56 -7.67 12.04 -1.13
C LEU A 56 -7.34 11.41 -2.48
N HIS A 57 -7.65 10.12 -2.67
CA HIS A 57 -7.48 9.47 -3.96
C HIS A 57 -8.35 10.13 -5.03
N GLN A 58 -9.61 10.42 -4.71
CA GLN A 58 -10.51 11.10 -5.63
C GLN A 58 -10.03 12.52 -5.96
N MET A 59 -9.50 13.26 -4.99
CA MET A 59 -8.87 14.57 -5.23
C MET A 59 -7.68 14.46 -6.19
N CYS A 60 -6.85 13.42 -6.08
CA CYS A 60 -5.76 13.18 -7.04
C CYS A 60 -6.29 12.91 -8.45
N LEU A 61 -7.34 12.11 -8.59
CA LEU A 61 -7.99 11.86 -9.90
C LEU A 61 -8.58 13.14 -10.50
N GLU A 62 -9.16 14.03 -9.69
CA GLU A 62 -9.63 15.33 -10.15
C GLU A 62 -8.50 16.24 -10.65
N VAL A 63 -7.32 16.17 -10.02
CA VAL A 63 -6.13 16.88 -10.52
C VAL A 63 -5.72 16.35 -11.89
N VAL A 64 -5.73 15.02 -12.09
CA VAL A 64 -5.43 14.40 -13.39
C VAL A 64 -6.43 14.86 -14.45
N ASP A 65 -7.74 14.79 -14.15
CA ASP A 65 -8.80 15.20 -15.08
C ASP A 65 -8.67 16.68 -15.53
N ARG A 66 -8.20 17.54 -14.63
CA ARG A 66 -7.91 18.95 -14.94
C ARG A 66 -6.63 19.09 -15.76
N ALA A 67 -5.56 18.39 -15.36
CA ALA A 67 -4.24 18.51 -16.00
C ALA A 67 -4.27 18.08 -17.47
N VAL A 68 -4.99 17.00 -17.81
CA VAL A 68 -5.10 16.53 -19.21
C VAL A 68 -5.85 17.50 -20.14
N LYS A 69 -6.50 18.52 -19.60
CA LYS A 69 -7.23 19.56 -20.35
C LYS A 69 -6.53 20.92 -20.31
N ASP A 70 -5.42 21.04 -19.58
CA ASP A 70 -4.73 22.30 -19.31
C ASP A 70 -3.21 22.10 -19.31
N GLU A 71 -2.58 22.45 -20.43
CA GLU A 71 -1.12 22.38 -20.61
C GLU A 71 -0.35 23.18 -19.55
N GLN A 72 -0.92 24.26 -19.01
CA GLN A 72 -0.26 25.04 -17.95
C GLN A 72 -0.13 24.23 -16.66
N LEU A 73 -1.09 23.35 -16.36
CA LEU A 73 -1.00 22.44 -15.22
C LEU A 73 0.05 21.35 -15.47
N LEU A 74 0.12 20.78 -16.68
CA LEU A 74 1.16 19.80 -17.03
C LEU A 74 2.57 20.41 -16.93
N GLN A 75 2.72 21.67 -17.34
CA GLN A 75 3.97 22.43 -17.14
C GLN A 75 4.30 22.65 -15.67
N GLN A 76 3.32 23.02 -14.83
CA GLN A 76 3.51 23.18 -13.38
C GLN A 76 3.89 21.86 -12.69
N LEU A 77 3.36 20.74 -13.17
CA LEU A 77 3.74 19.39 -12.74
C LEU A 77 5.11 18.94 -13.30
N ALA A 78 5.78 19.79 -14.08
CA ALA A 78 7.05 19.51 -14.73
C ALA A 78 7.02 18.26 -15.64
N ILE A 79 5.86 17.95 -16.24
CA ILE A 79 5.71 16.85 -17.18
C ILE A 79 6.18 17.31 -18.57
N PRO A 80 7.18 16.64 -19.19
CA PRO A 80 7.63 16.99 -20.54
C PRO A 80 6.53 16.88 -21.60
N PRO A 81 6.44 17.82 -22.57
CA PRO A 81 5.43 17.81 -23.64
C PRO A 81 5.32 16.50 -24.43
N LEU A 82 6.43 15.76 -24.53
CA LEU A 82 6.48 14.45 -25.18
C LEU A 82 5.44 13.45 -24.64
N TYR A 83 5.01 13.58 -23.38
CA TYR A 83 4.10 12.63 -22.73
C TYR A 83 2.63 13.09 -22.68
N TRP A 84 2.34 14.33 -23.06
CA TRP A 84 1.01 14.92 -22.82
C TRP A 84 -0.11 14.16 -23.54
N ASP A 85 0.08 13.86 -24.82
CA ASP A 85 -0.90 13.11 -25.62
C ASP A 85 -1.13 11.69 -25.06
N ALA A 86 -0.05 11.03 -24.64
CA ALA A 86 -0.13 9.68 -24.07
C ALA A 86 -0.91 9.66 -22.74
N ILE A 87 -0.67 10.64 -21.86
CA ILE A 87 -1.39 10.78 -20.59
C ILE A 87 -2.87 11.09 -20.86
N ALA A 88 -3.17 12.00 -21.78
CA ALA A 88 -4.55 12.37 -22.13
C ALA A 88 -5.32 11.20 -22.79
N GLU A 89 -4.66 10.40 -23.63
CA GLU A 89 -5.24 9.18 -24.19
C GLU A 89 -5.52 8.14 -23.09
N SER A 90 -4.53 7.84 -22.25
CA SER A 90 -4.66 6.87 -21.16
C SER A 90 -5.82 7.23 -20.22
N TRP A 91 -5.95 8.51 -19.85
CA TRP A 91 -7.06 9.01 -19.05
C TRP A 91 -8.42 8.85 -19.74
N ARG A 92 -8.50 9.17 -21.04
CA ARG A 92 -9.73 9.06 -21.83
C ARG A 92 -10.19 7.62 -21.98
N GLN A 93 -9.27 6.67 -22.14
CA GLN A 93 -9.58 5.24 -22.20
C GLN A 93 -9.95 4.65 -20.83
N GLY A 94 -9.69 5.38 -19.75
CA GLY A 94 -9.90 4.89 -18.40
C GLY A 94 -8.93 3.77 -18.06
N ASP A 95 -7.68 3.87 -18.52
CA ASP A 95 -6.66 2.87 -18.27
C ASP A 95 -6.55 2.58 -16.77
N PRO A 96 -6.61 1.31 -16.38
CA PRO A 96 -6.79 0.97 -14.99
C PRO A 96 -5.47 0.96 -14.21
N SER A 97 -5.46 1.53 -13.01
CA SER A 97 -4.36 1.37 -12.05
C SER A 97 -4.48 0.05 -11.26
N LEU A 98 -3.35 -0.56 -10.91
CA LEU A 98 -3.31 -1.77 -10.07
C LEU A 98 -3.40 -1.42 -8.57
N TYR A 99 -2.45 -0.64 -8.06
CA TYR A 99 -2.43 -0.16 -6.68
C TYR A 99 -1.57 1.10 -6.53
N GLY A 100 -1.70 1.78 -5.40
CA GLY A 100 -0.85 2.91 -5.00
C GLY A 100 -0.61 2.89 -3.49
N ARG A 101 0.39 3.63 -3.01
CA ARG A 101 0.71 3.77 -1.57
C ARG A 101 0.60 5.22 -1.14
N MET A 102 -0.23 5.50 -0.15
CA MET A 102 -0.31 6.81 0.50
C MET A 102 0.44 6.79 1.81
N ASP A 103 1.34 7.74 1.98
CA ASP A 103 2.15 7.88 3.19
C ASP A 103 1.53 8.97 4.05
N PHE A 104 1.17 8.61 5.28
CA PHE A 104 0.39 9.46 6.18
C PHE A 104 1.13 9.75 7.48
N VAL A 105 0.85 10.93 8.03
CA VAL A 105 1.12 11.23 9.45
C VAL A 105 -0.15 11.01 10.26
N TRP A 106 -0.07 10.10 11.22
CA TRP A 106 -1.10 9.92 12.24
C TRP A 106 -0.93 10.95 13.37
N CYS A 107 -1.83 11.94 13.42
CA CYS A 107 -1.77 13.03 14.40
C CYS A 107 -2.56 12.78 15.70
N GLY A 108 -3.06 11.57 15.93
CA GLY A 108 -3.93 11.23 17.07
C GLY A 108 -5.39 11.05 16.65
N ALA A 109 -6.22 10.51 17.56
CA ALA A 109 -7.60 10.14 17.23
C ALA A 109 -8.54 11.33 17.00
N ASP A 110 -8.15 12.52 17.49
CA ASP A 110 -8.95 13.75 17.44
C ASP A 110 -8.43 14.74 16.38
N ALA A 111 -7.48 14.32 15.55
CA ALA A 111 -6.87 15.13 14.50
C ALA A 111 -7.06 14.48 13.12
N PRO A 112 -7.21 15.28 12.05
CA PRO A 112 -7.30 14.73 10.70
C PRO A 112 -6.00 14.03 10.29
N LEU A 113 -6.14 13.00 9.47
CA LEU A 113 -5.02 12.33 8.81
C LEU A 113 -4.35 13.31 7.84
N LYS A 114 -3.02 13.35 7.83
CA LYS A 114 -2.26 14.22 6.91
C LYS A 114 -1.52 13.38 5.90
N LEU A 115 -1.77 13.63 4.62
CA LEU A 115 -1.04 13.04 3.51
C LEU A 115 0.32 13.71 3.37
N LEU A 116 1.39 12.91 3.32
CA LEU A 116 2.74 13.36 2.97
C LEU A 116 2.95 13.24 1.47
N GLU A 117 2.69 12.04 0.93
CA GLU A 117 2.86 11.73 -0.49
C GLU A 117 1.92 10.61 -0.92
N TYR A 118 1.63 10.57 -2.23
CA TYR A 118 0.92 9.48 -2.88
C TYR A 118 1.79 8.88 -3.98
N ASN A 119 2.37 7.71 -3.69
CA ASN A 119 3.15 6.92 -4.63
C ASN A 119 2.20 6.09 -5.51
N ALA A 120 1.74 6.69 -6.61
CA ALA A 120 0.77 6.09 -7.52
C ALA A 120 1.39 5.32 -8.70
N ASP A 121 2.69 5.50 -8.96
CA ASP A 121 3.39 4.92 -10.12
C ASP A 121 4.20 3.67 -9.75
N THR A 122 5.15 3.81 -8.82
CA THR A 122 6.04 2.72 -8.37
C THR A 122 5.98 2.47 -6.86
N PRO A 123 4.79 2.22 -6.28
CA PRO A 123 4.65 1.96 -4.85
C PRO A 123 5.43 0.71 -4.40
N THR A 124 6.34 0.87 -3.43
CA THR A 124 7.07 -0.24 -2.79
C THR A 124 6.32 -0.79 -1.56
N SER A 125 6.88 -1.83 -0.93
CA SER A 125 6.36 -2.49 0.28
C SER A 125 5.17 -3.43 0.10
N LEU A 126 4.90 -3.84 -1.14
CA LEU A 126 3.81 -4.76 -1.47
C LEU A 126 3.98 -6.13 -0.82
N TYR A 127 5.20 -6.68 -0.88
CA TYR A 127 5.51 -8.01 -0.35
C TYR A 127 5.37 -8.06 1.18
N GLU A 128 5.90 -7.04 1.86
CA GLU A 128 5.88 -6.88 3.30
C GLU A 128 4.44 -6.81 3.79
N ALA A 129 3.61 -5.94 3.20
CA ALA A 129 2.23 -5.75 3.63
C ALA A 129 1.28 -6.90 3.21
N ALA A 130 1.48 -7.50 2.02
CA ALA A 130 0.57 -8.52 1.50
C ALA A 130 0.87 -9.93 1.99
N TRP A 131 2.14 -10.22 2.28
CA TRP A 131 2.60 -11.57 2.61
C TRP A 131 3.23 -11.65 3.99
N PHE A 132 4.36 -10.96 4.21
CA PHE A 132 5.16 -11.20 5.42
C PHE A 132 4.47 -10.72 6.70
N GLN A 133 3.78 -9.57 6.65
CA GLN A 133 2.96 -9.06 7.75
C GLN A 133 1.77 -9.98 8.06
N TRP A 134 1.11 -10.53 7.04
CA TRP A 134 0.03 -11.50 7.23
C TRP A 134 0.54 -12.79 7.86
N PHE A 135 1.69 -13.28 7.40
CA PHE A 135 2.33 -14.46 7.95
C PHE A 135 2.72 -14.25 9.43
N TRP A 136 3.32 -13.10 9.77
CA TRP A 136 3.59 -12.70 11.15
C TRP A 136 2.31 -12.68 12.00
N LEU A 137 1.21 -12.10 11.48
CA LEU A 137 -0.06 -12.04 12.20
C LEU A 137 -0.59 -13.43 12.54
N GLU A 138 -0.56 -14.36 11.58
CA GLU A 138 -1.00 -15.74 11.77
C GLU A 138 -0.18 -16.45 12.86
N ASP A 139 1.16 -16.34 12.81
CA ASP A 139 2.05 -16.92 13.82
C ASP A 139 1.86 -16.28 15.20
N ALA A 140 1.71 -14.97 15.26
CA ALA A 140 1.48 -14.24 16.51
C ALA A 140 0.14 -14.62 17.15
N ARG A 141 -0.91 -14.85 16.34
CA ARG A 141 -2.22 -15.38 16.81
C ARG A 141 -2.11 -16.81 17.33
N ARG A 142 -1.39 -17.68 16.60
CA ARG A 142 -1.20 -19.09 16.98
C ARG A 142 -0.40 -19.25 18.27
N SER A 143 0.64 -18.45 18.43
CA SER A 143 1.49 -18.43 19.63
C SER A 143 0.84 -17.74 20.83
N GLY A 144 -0.27 -17.01 20.63
CA GLY A 144 -0.99 -16.29 21.68
C GLY A 144 -0.33 -14.97 22.09
N VAL A 145 0.64 -14.50 21.30
CA VAL A 145 1.33 -13.21 21.51
C VAL A 145 0.40 -12.02 21.26
N ILE A 146 -0.58 -12.18 20.38
CA ILE A 146 -1.66 -11.22 20.14
C ILE A 146 -3.03 -11.91 20.25
N PRO A 147 -4.13 -11.15 20.43
CA PRO A 147 -5.48 -11.71 20.50
C PRO A 147 -5.84 -12.57 19.28
N ARG A 148 -6.55 -13.67 19.52
CA ARG A 148 -7.03 -14.59 18.48
C ARG A 148 -8.12 -14.00 17.57
N ASP A 149 -8.58 -12.79 17.82
CA ASP A 149 -9.52 -12.05 16.98
C ASP A 149 -8.86 -10.82 16.34
N ALA A 150 -7.56 -10.57 16.58
CA ALA A 150 -6.80 -9.52 15.92
C ALA A 150 -6.76 -9.73 14.40
N ASP A 151 -7.45 -8.87 13.65
CA ASP A 151 -7.53 -8.96 12.20
C ASP A 151 -6.49 -8.05 11.53
N HIS A 152 -6.08 -8.43 10.33
CA HIS A 152 -5.47 -7.51 9.39
C HIS A 152 -6.61 -6.87 8.59
N THR A 153 -7.04 -5.68 8.99
CA THR A 153 -8.16 -4.97 8.33
C THR A 153 -7.92 -4.74 6.84
N MET A 154 -6.68 -4.82 6.39
CA MET A 154 -6.34 -4.90 4.98
C MET A 154 -6.51 -6.33 4.47
N ARG A 155 -7.69 -6.62 3.90
CA ARG A 155 -7.91 -7.66 2.88
C ARG A 155 -7.06 -7.42 1.61
N PHE A 156 -5.91 -6.78 1.73
CA PHE A 156 -5.05 -6.28 0.68
C PHE A 156 -4.64 -7.38 -0.28
N ARG A 157 -4.18 -8.54 0.22
CA ARG A 157 -3.90 -9.70 -0.63
C ARG A 157 -5.12 -10.11 -1.47
N LYS A 158 -6.32 -10.16 -0.87
CA LYS A 158 -7.56 -10.54 -1.59
C LYS A 158 -7.97 -9.47 -2.59
N ARG A 159 -7.87 -8.18 -2.25
CA ARG A 159 -8.17 -7.05 -3.14
C ARG A 159 -7.19 -6.97 -4.30
N LEU A 160 -5.90 -7.23 -4.05
CA LEU A 160 -4.87 -7.28 -5.08
C LEU A 160 -5.12 -8.42 -6.06
N ILE A 161 -5.40 -9.64 -5.57
CA ILE A 161 -5.77 -10.77 -6.43
C ILE A 161 -7.02 -10.45 -7.25
N ALA A 162 -8.07 -9.92 -6.62
CA ALA A 162 -9.29 -9.54 -7.32
C ALA A 162 -9.01 -8.49 -8.41
N ARG A 163 -8.19 -7.48 -8.10
CA ARG A 163 -7.81 -6.43 -9.05
C ARG A 163 -7.02 -7.01 -10.22
N PHE A 164 -6.05 -7.88 -9.97
CA PHE A 164 -5.35 -8.58 -11.04
C PHE A 164 -6.31 -9.35 -11.95
N SER A 165 -7.30 -10.06 -11.39
CA SER A 165 -8.30 -10.76 -12.20
C SER A 165 -9.18 -9.84 -13.04
N GLU A 166 -9.42 -8.60 -12.60
CA GLU A 166 -10.14 -7.58 -13.39
C GLU A 166 -9.28 -7.02 -14.53
N LEU A 167 -7.98 -6.82 -14.28
CA LEU A 167 -7.04 -6.28 -15.26
C LEU A 167 -6.67 -7.29 -16.35
N TYR A 168 -6.55 -8.56 -15.97
CA TYR A 168 -6.17 -9.63 -16.87
C TYR A 168 -7.42 -10.41 -17.31
N SER A 169 -8.03 -9.97 -18.41
CA SER A 169 -8.96 -10.84 -19.14
C SER A 169 -8.14 -11.92 -19.90
N PRO A 170 -8.71 -13.12 -20.18
CA PRO A 170 -7.98 -14.21 -20.84
C PRO A 170 -7.33 -13.85 -22.18
N GLU A 171 -7.71 -12.75 -22.81
CA GLU A 171 -7.15 -12.27 -24.09
C GLU A 171 -5.81 -11.52 -23.92
N THR A 172 -5.47 -11.06 -22.71
CA THR A 172 -4.24 -10.31 -22.40
C THR A 172 -3.05 -11.21 -22.01
N ALA A 173 -3.25 -12.54 -21.94
CA ALA A 173 -2.26 -13.50 -21.42
C ALA A 173 -1.14 -13.89 -22.41
N LEU A 174 -0.81 -13.03 -23.37
CA LEU A 174 0.32 -13.22 -24.29
C LEU A 174 1.31 -12.07 -24.11
N LEU A 175 2.07 -12.14 -23.03
CA LEU A 175 3.49 -11.77 -22.87
C LEU A 175 3.71 -11.35 -21.42
N LEU A 176 4.32 -12.25 -20.64
CA LEU A 176 5.36 -11.94 -19.65
C LEU A 176 5.86 -13.27 -19.08
N LEU A 177 6.74 -13.92 -19.86
CA LEU A 177 7.77 -14.81 -19.34
C LEU A 177 9.10 -14.24 -19.85
N LEU A 178 9.81 -13.54 -18.98
CA LEU A 178 11.27 -13.45 -18.97
C LEU A 178 11.72 -13.65 -17.54
#